data_AF-A0A087VS33-F1
#
_entry.id   AF-A0A087VS33-F1
#
_cell.length_a   1.000
_cell.length_b   1.000
_cell.length_c   1.000
_cell.angle_alpha   90.00
_cell.angle_beta   90.00
_cell.angle_gamma   90.00
#
_symmetry.space_group_name_H-M   'P 1'
#
loop_
_entity.id
_entity.type
_entity.pdbx_description
1 polymer ?
#
loop_
_entity_poly.entity_id
_entity_poly.type
_entity_poly.pdbx_seq_one_letter_code
_entity_poly.pdbx_strand_id
1 'polypeptide(L)'
;EVETERELGRALDNKVLLLYFGSGQCPRCRRFSPLLKDFFLRLTDQFYVERASQLVLVYVSRDETEEQQSAFLRTMPKRWLAGPFGGGLKREELELRFAVAEVPAVVVLKPNGEVIVGNAVEEIRRAGPACFRNWQEAAELVDRNFLLAEDFEDWSRRSITDPIRRLKYKLDKKTEAKNEERKEEGEESA
;
A
#
# COMPACT_ATOMS: atom_id res chain seq x y z
N GLU A 1 -2.37 8.91 -19.28
CA GLU A 1 -1.44 7.77 -19.27
C GLU A 1 -0.10 8.10 -18.59
N VAL A 2 0.62 9.16 -18.99
CA VAL A 2 1.92 9.52 -18.39
C VAL A 2 1.84 9.98 -16.92
N GLU A 3 0.76 10.66 -16.53
CA GLU A 3 0.54 11.06 -15.12
C GLU A 3 0.27 9.86 -14.22
N THR A 4 -0.57 8.92 -14.67
CA THR A 4 -0.86 7.67 -13.95
C THR A 4 0.37 6.80 -13.73
N GLU A 5 1.29 6.70 -14.71
CA GLU A 5 2.55 5.95 -14.55
C GLU A 5 3.52 6.65 -13.58
N ARG A 6 3.61 7.98 -13.63
CA ARG A 6 4.43 8.75 -12.68
C ARG A 6 3.90 8.69 -11.26
N GLU A 7 2.57 8.71 -11.10
CA GLU A 7 1.92 8.55 -9.79
C GLU A 7 2.14 7.14 -9.23
N LEU A 8 2.03 6.11 -10.07
CA LEU A 8 2.34 4.74 -9.69
C LEU A 8 3.82 4.57 -9.34
N GLY A 9 4.72 5.16 -10.12
CA GLY A 9 6.15 5.16 -9.84
C GLY A 9 6.48 5.77 -8.48
N ARG A 10 5.84 6.89 -8.12
CA ARG A 10 5.95 7.49 -6.77
C ARG A 10 5.35 6.61 -5.68
N ALA A 11 4.29 5.87 -5.97
CA ALA A 11 3.67 4.93 -5.02
C ALA A 11 4.55 3.73 -4.70
N LEU A 12 5.44 3.37 -5.62
CA LEU A 12 6.35 2.23 -5.50
C LEU A 12 7.76 2.65 -5.04
N ASP A 13 8.09 3.95 -5.12
CA ASP A 13 9.40 4.47 -4.75
C ASP A 13 9.72 4.24 -3.26
N ASN A 14 10.96 3.84 -2.98
CA ASN A 14 11.46 3.47 -1.66
C ASN A 14 10.56 2.46 -0.91
N LYS A 15 9.97 1.49 -1.61
CA LYS A 15 9.19 0.39 -1.00
C LYS A 15 9.62 -0.96 -1.54
N VAL A 16 9.54 -1.98 -0.69
CA VAL A 16 9.61 -3.39 -1.11
C VAL A 16 8.32 -3.72 -1.85
N LEU A 17 8.41 -4.36 -3.02
CA LEU A 17 7.25 -4.81 -3.77
C LEU A 17 7.05 -6.32 -3.60
N LEU A 18 5.82 -6.72 -3.32
CA LEU A 18 5.40 -8.12 -3.29
C LEU A 18 4.52 -8.38 -4.50
N LEU A 19 5.01 -9.16 -5.46
CA LEU A 19 4.19 -9.67 -6.56
C LEU A 19 3.57 -10.99 -6.13
N TYR A 20 2.28 -10.97 -5.83
CA TYR A 20 1.53 -12.17 -5.45
C TYR A 20 0.84 -12.77 -6.67
N PHE A 21 1.34 -13.92 -7.13
CA PHE A 21 0.74 -14.71 -8.18
C PHE A 21 -0.25 -15.70 -7.57
N GLY A 22 -1.52 -15.56 -7.92
CA GLY A 22 -2.59 -16.37 -7.32
C GLY A 22 -3.85 -16.43 -8.16
N SER A 23 -4.80 -17.23 -7.69
CA SER A 23 -6.16 -17.33 -8.24
C SER A 23 -7.12 -17.64 -7.10
N GLY A 24 -8.31 -17.04 -7.12
CA GLY A 24 -9.39 -17.33 -6.18
C GLY A 24 -9.93 -18.76 -6.29
N GLN A 25 -9.81 -19.38 -7.46
CA GLN A 25 -10.23 -20.76 -7.69
C GLN A 25 -9.22 -21.80 -7.20
N CYS A 26 -7.94 -21.42 -7.04
CA CYS A 26 -6.89 -22.33 -6.60
C CYS A 26 -7.02 -22.67 -5.09
N PRO A 27 -7.16 -23.96 -4.70
CA PRO A 27 -7.28 -24.35 -3.29
C PRO A 27 -6.06 -23.97 -2.43
N ARG A 28 -4.85 -24.07 -3.00
CA ARG A 28 -3.61 -23.70 -2.29
C ARG A 28 -3.57 -22.18 -2.04
N CYS A 29 -3.98 -21.37 -3.01
CA CYS A 29 -4.09 -19.92 -2.88
C CYS A 29 -5.14 -19.54 -1.83
N ARG A 30 -6.33 -20.15 -1.83
CA ARG A 30 -7.36 -19.88 -0.81
C ARG A 30 -6.89 -20.12 0.63
N ARG A 31 -6.00 -21.09 0.85
CA ARG A 31 -5.39 -21.33 2.17
C ARG A 31 -4.33 -20.30 2.53
N PHE A 32 -3.59 -19.80 1.55
CA PHE A 32 -2.49 -18.86 1.75
C PHE A 32 -2.94 -17.39 1.80
N SER A 33 -3.92 -16.99 1.00
CA SER A 33 -4.36 -15.59 0.91
C SER A 33 -4.77 -14.98 2.26
N PRO A 34 -5.46 -15.69 3.19
CA PRO A 34 -5.73 -15.15 4.53
C PRO A 34 -4.46 -14.89 5.35
N LEU A 35 -3.45 -15.76 5.24
CA LEU A 35 -2.16 -15.58 5.89
C LEU A 35 -1.42 -14.37 5.32
N LEU A 36 -1.41 -14.22 3.99
CA LEU A 36 -0.80 -13.08 3.32
C LEU A 36 -1.52 -11.76 3.67
N LYS A 37 -2.85 -11.80 3.81
CA LYS A 37 -3.65 -10.66 4.27
C LYS A 37 -3.28 -10.26 5.70
N ASP A 38 -3.21 -11.20 6.63
CA ASP A 38 -2.81 -10.93 8.01
C ASP A 38 -1.38 -10.40 8.09
N PHE A 39 -0.44 -11.02 7.36
CA PHE A 39 0.94 -10.55 7.22
C PHE A 39 1.00 -9.09 6.75
N PHE A 40 0.25 -8.75 5.69
CA PHE A 40 0.23 -7.40 5.15
C PHE A 40 -0.36 -6.39 6.15
N LEU A 41 -1.47 -6.72 6.82
CA LEU A 41 -2.11 -5.85 7.80
C LEU A 41 -1.17 -5.60 9.00
N ARG A 42 -0.52 -6.63 9.54
CA ARG A 42 0.43 -6.48 10.65
C ARG A 42 1.61 -5.57 10.35
N LEU A 43 1.98 -5.41 9.09
CA LEU A 43 3.07 -4.55 8.67
C LEU A 43 2.63 -3.13 8.32
N THR A 44 1.34 -2.91 8.06
CA THR A 44 0.88 -1.69 7.40
C THR A 44 -0.26 -0.97 8.11
N ASP A 45 -1.00 -1.64 8.97
CA ASP A 45 -2.18 -1.11 9.66
C ASP A 45 -1.79 -0.48 11.01
N GLN A 46 -2.36 0.68 11.30
CA GLN A 46 -2.10 1.46 12.52
C GLN A 46 -2.42 0.70 13.80
N PHE A 47 -3.32 -0.28 13.74
CA PHE A 47 -3.64 -1.12 14.89
C PHE A 47 -2.43 -1.95 15.36
N TYR A 48 -1.52 -2.30 14.44
CA TYR A 48 -0.36 -3.14 14.74
C TYR A 48 0.95 -2.37 14.81
N VAL A 49 1.10 -1.28 14.04
CA VAL A 49 2.35 -0.53 13.93
C VAL A 49 2.11 0.97 13.93
N GLU A 50 2.96 1.72 14.63
CA GLU A 50 2.91 3.19 14.63
C GLU A 50 3.29 3.79 13.27
N ARG A 51 4.17 3.13 12.52
CA ARG A 51 4.59 3.51 11.17
C ARG A 51 4.38 2.35 10.22
N ALA A 52 3.61 2.61 9.17
CA ALA A 52 3.39 1.62 8.12
C ALA A 52 4.71 1.27 7.44
N SER A 53 4.96 -0.03 7.30
CA SER A 53 6.12 -0.53 6.56
C SER A 53 6.12 -0.02 5.12
N GLN A 54 7.31 0.22 4.59
CA GLN A 54 7.53 0.60 3.19
C GLN A 54 7.33 -0.61 2.27
N LEU A 55 6.08 -1.06 2.16
CA LEU A 55 5.67 -2.28 1.48
C LEU A 55 4.50 -1.98 0.54
N VAL A 56 4.54 -2.54 -0.67
CA VAL A 56 3.41 -2.57 -1.61
C VAL A 56 3.19 -4.00 -2.07
N LEU A 57 1.92 -4.40 -2.14
CA LEU A 57 1.53 -5.71 -2.66
C LEU A 57 0.74 -5.52 -3.95
N VAL A 58 1.18 -6.21 -5.00
CA VAL A 58 0.55 -6.26 -6.31
C VAL A 58 0.05 -7.67 -6.57
N TYR A 59 -1.25 -7.83 -6.74
CA TYR A 59 -1.88 -9.08 -7.14
C TYR A 59 -1.77 -9.27 -8.65
N VAL A 60 -1.14 -10.38 -9.03
CA VAL A 60 -1.05 -10.87 -10.41
C VAL A 60 -2.02 -12.03 -10.55
N SER A 61 -3.17 -11.75 -11.15
CA SER A 61 -4.28 -12.68 -11.26
C SER A 61 -4.03 -13.76 -12.31
N ARG A 62 -4.04 -15.03 -11.88
CA ARG A 62 -4.18 -16.22 -12.74
C ARG A 62 -5.64 -16.67 -12.86
N ASP A 63 -6.59 -15.84 -12.43
CA ASP A 63 -8.00 -16.13 -12.59
C ASP A 63 -8.41 -16.15 -14.07
N GLU A 64 -9.42 -16.95 -14.38
CA GLU A 64 -9.91 -17.14 -15.76
C GLU A 64 -10.88 -16.04 -16.19
N THR A 65 -11.52 -15.36 -15.23
CA THR A 65 -12.50 -14.30 -15.51
C THR A 65 -12.29 -13.07 -14.64
N GLU A 66 -12.76 -11.91 -15.12
CA GLU A 66 -12.66 -10.63 -14.39
C GLU A 66 -13.42 -10.67 -13.07
N GLU A 67 -14.58 -11.34 -13.08
CA GLU A 67 -15.44 -11.47 -11.91
C GLU A 67 -14.74 -12.23 -10.79
N GLN A 68 -13.93 -13.24 -11.13
CA GLN A 68 -13.14 -14.01 -10.16
C GLN A 68 -12.05 -13.13 -9.53
N GLN A 69 -11.31 -12.38 -10.36
CA GLN A 69 -10.30 -11.44 -9.88
C GLN A 69 -10.93 -10.38 -8.96
N SER A 70 -12.05 -9.78 -9.41
CA SER A 70 -12.77 -8.75 -8.67
C SER A 70 -13.33 -9.30 -7.34
N ALA A 71 -13.95 -10.47 -7.35
CA ALA A 71 -14.45 -11.13 -6.15
C ALA A 71 -13.33 -11.39 -5.15
N PHE A 72 -12.16 -11.85 -5.61
CA PHE A 72 -11.00 -12.07 -4.75
C PHE A 72 -10.51 -10.74 -4.13
N LEU A 73 -10.30 -9.71 -4.95
CA LEU A 73 -9.80 -8.41 -4.50
C LEU A 73 -10.73 -7.73 -3.49
N ARG A 74 -12.05 -7.91 -3.63
CA ARG A 74 -13.04 -7.41 -2.65
C ARG A 74 -12.88 -7.98 -1.25
N THR A 75 -12.24 -9.15 -1.11
CA THR A 75 -11.96 -9.77 0.20
C THR A 75 -10.63 -9.34 0.80
N MET A 76 -9.79 -8.65 0.02
CA MET A 76 -8.43 -8.24 0.37
C MET A 76 -8.39 -6.77 0.83
N PRO A 77 -7.32 -6.34 1.53
CA PRO A 77 -7.15 -4.95 1.91
C PRO A 77 -7.18 -4.03 0.69
N LYS A 78 -7.85 -2.87 0.80
CA LYS A 78 -7.96 -1.89 -0.30
C LYS A 78 -6.61 -1.36 -0.81
N ARG A 79 -5.55 -1.50 -0.02
CA ARG A 79 -4.18 -1.11 -0.35
C ARG A 79 -3.49 -2.07 -1.32
N TRP A 80 -4.08 -3.23 -1.58
CA TRP A 80 -3.55 -4.16 -2.57
C TRP A 80 -3.82 -3.61 -3.96
N LEU A 81 -2.77 -3.56 -4.76
CA LEU A 81 -2.86 -3.16 -6.16
C LEU A 81 -3.11 -4.40 -7.01
N ALA A 82 -3.74 -4.23 -8.17
CA ALA A 82 -3.88 -5.29 -9.14
C ALA A 82 -3.83 -4.69 -10.55
N GLY A 83 -3.28 -5.46 -11.50
CA GLY A 83 -3.36 -5.09 -12.91
C GLY A 83 -4.78 -5.26 -13.47
N PRO A 84 -5.12 -4.58 -14.58
CA PRO A 84 -6.39 -4.78 -15.26
C PRO A 84 -6.51 -6.24 -15.75
N PHE A 85 -7.72 -6.79 -15.65
CA PHE A 85 -8.03 -8.11 -16.19
C PHE A 85 -7.91 -8.09 -17.73
N GLY A 86 -7.43 -9.18 -18.33
CA GLY A 86 -7.25 -9.28 -19.79
C GLY A 86 -5.92 -8.72 -20.34
N GLY A 87 -5.04 -8.18 -19.49
CA GLY A 87 -3.66 -7.82 -19.86
C GLY A 87 -2.73 -9.03 -20.04
N GLY A 88 -3.20 -10.12 -20.67
CA GLY A 88 -2.57 -11.45 -20.68
C GLY A 88 -1.07 -11.46 -21.00
N LEU A 89 -0.62 -10.65 -21.97
CA LEU A 89 0.80 -10.49 -22.29
C LEU A 89 1.64 -10.07 -21.08
N LYS A 90 1.14 -9.14 -20.25
CA LYS A 90 1.87 -8.68 -19.06
C LYS A 90 1.94 -9.75 -17.99
N ARG A 91 0.90 -10.59 -17.84
CA ARG A 91 0.90 -11.68 -16.85
C ARG A 91 1.90 -12.77 -17.23
N GLU A 92 1.82 -13.27 -18.45
CA GLU A 92 2.69 -14.37 -18.94
C GLU A 92 4.16 -13.93 -18.96
N GLU A 93 4.43 -12.68 -19.34
CA GLU A 93 5.76 -12.09 -19.27
C GLU A 93 6.30 -12.03 -17.83
N LEU A 94 5.47 -11.63 -16.86
CA LEU A 94 5.86 -11.60 -15.44
C LEU A 94 6.11 -13.01 -14.88
N GLU A 95 5.26 -13.98 -15.22
CA GLU A 95 5.44 -15.37 -14.82
C GLU A 95 6.77 -15.93 -15.37
N LEU A 96 7.06 -15.67 -16.65
CA LEU A 96 8.31 -16.10 -17.27
C LEU A 96 9.52 -15.37 -16.66
N ARG A 97 9.44 -14.04 -16.53
CA ARG A 97 10.53 -13.19 -16.03
C ARG A 97 10.96 -13.56 -14.61
N PHE A 98 10.01 -13.93 -13.77
CA PHE A 98 10.26 -14.32 -12.39
C PHE A 98 10.27 -15.84 -12.16
N ALA A 99 10.25 -16.63 -13.24
CA ALA A 99 10.26 -18.08 -13.21
C ALA A 99 9.19 -18.71 -12.30
N VAL A 100 7.97 -18.14 -12.32
CA VAL A 100 6.84 -18.60 -11.51
C VAL A 100 6.14 -19.76 -12.22
N ALA A 101 6.46 -20.98 -11.83
CA ALA A 101 5.83 -22.18 -12.40
C ALA A 101 4.47 -22.51 -11.75
N GLU A 102 4.36 -22.37 -10.43
CA GLU A 102 3.17 -22.76 -9.66
C GLU A 102 2.66 -21.63 -8.77
N VAL A 103 1.35 -21.66 -8.45
CA VAL A 103 0.71 -20.75 -7.50
C VAL A 103 0.22 -21.48 -6.24
N PRO A 104 0.24 -20.84 -5.06
CA PRO A 104 0.61 -19.45 -4.80
C PRO A 104 2.13 -19.23 -4.88
N ALA A 105 2.54 -18.07 -5.39
CA ALA A 105 3.93 -17.60 -5.34
C ALA A 105 3.96 -16.12 -4.98
N VAL A 106 4.93 -15.73 -4.15
CA VAL A 106 5.16 -14.32 -3.78
C VAL A 106 6.59 -13.95 -4.13
N VAL A 107 6.78 -13.15 -5.16
CA VAL A 107 8.10 -12.62 -5.52
C VAL A 107 8.32 -11.32 -4.75
N VAL A 108 9.45 -11.20 -4.07
CA VAL A 108 9.84 -10.01 -3.30
C VAL A 108 10.87 -9.24 -4.10
N LEU A 109 10.58 -7.98 -4.40
CA LEU A 109 11.44 -7.09 -5.18
C LEU A 109 11.88 -5.88 -4.36
N LYS A 110 13.09 -5.41 -4.66
CA LYS A 110 13.59 -4.10 -4.25
C LYS A 110 12.84 -2.98 -5.01
N PRO A 111 12.94 -1.71 -4.53
CA PRO A 111 12.37 -0.56 -5.26
C PRO A 111 12.90 -0.41 -6.70
N ASN A 112 14.15 -0.83 -6.95
CA ASN A 112 14.77 -0.80 -8.29
C ASN A 112 14.31 -1.96 -9.20
N GLY A 113 13.44 -2.85 -8.73
CA GLY A 113 12.92 -4.00 -9.46
C GLY A 113 13.80 -5.27 -9.42
N GLU A 114 14.91 -5.26 -8.70
CA GLU A 114 15.71 -6.47 -8.47
C GLU A 114 15.01 -7.45 -7.55
N VAL A 115 15.19 -8.74 -7.80
CA VAL A 115 14.61 -9.80 -6.98
C VAL A 115 15.41 -9.98 -5.69
N ILE A 116 14.74 -9.89 -4.55
CA ILE A 116 15.27 -10.28 -3.24
C ILE A 116 14.98 -11.77 -3.02
N VAL A 117 13.72 -12.18 -3.22
CA VAL A 117 13.26 -13.57 -3.02
C VAL A 117 12.34 -13.97 -4.17
N GLY A 118 12.66 -15.08 -4.83
CA GLY A 118 11.86 -15.61 -5.95
C GLY A 118 10.52 -16.22 -5.53
N ASN A 119 10.43 -16.82 -4.34
CA ASN A 119 9.17 -17.27 -3.77
C ASN A 119 9.18 -17.25 -2.24
N ALA A 120 8.54 -16.26 -1.64
CA ALA A 120 8.49 -16.02 -0.20
C ALA A 120 7.34 -16.73 0.53
N VAL A 121 6.55 -17.59 -0.13
CA VAL A 121 5.37 -18.23 0.50
C VAL A 121 5.72 -18.99 1.77
N GLU A 122 6.79 -19.81 1.75
CA GLU A 122 7.21 -20.58 2.91
C GLU A 122 7.87 -19.70 3.98
N GLU A 123 8.58 -18.65 3.58
CA GLU A 123 9.18 -17.69 4.50
C GLU A 123 8.10 -16.93 5.28
N ILE A 124 7.05 -16.45 4.59
CA ILE A 124 5.89 -15.80 5.21
C ILE A 124 5.16 -16.76 6.14
N ARG A 125 4.96 -18.02 5.74
CA ARG A 125 4.30 -19.03 6.58
C ARG A 125 5.06 -19.32 7.87
N ARG A 126 6.39 -19.38 7.80
CA ARG A 126 7.24 -19.79 8.92
C ARG A 126 7.58 -18.63 9.85
N ALA A 127 7.99 -17.49 9.29
CA ALA A 127 8.50 -16.35 10.05
C ALA A 127 7.47 -15.23 10.25
N GLY A 128 6.37 -15.23 9.48
CA GLY A 128 5.36 -14.18 9.56
C GLY A 128 5.98 -12.79 9.30
N PRO A 129 5.46 -11.72 9.93
CA PRO A 129 5.97 -10.35 9.73
C PRO A 129 7.47 -10.16 9.98
N ALA A 130 8.11 -11.04 10.75
CA ALA A 130 9.52 -10.91 11.08
C ALA A 130 10.45 -11.04 9.86
N CYS A 131 10.06 -11.79 8.83
CA CYS A 131 10.88 -11.91 7.61
C CYS A 131 11.02 -10.59 6.85
N PHE A 132 10.07 -9.67 7.02
CA PHE A 132 10.11 -8.38 6.33
C PHE A 132 11.36 -7.57 6.68
N ARG A 133 11.90 -7.70 7.90
CA ARG A 133 13.13 -7.02 8.31
C ARG A 133 14.31 -7.40 7.42
N ASN A 134 14.45 -8.70 7.11
CA ASN A 134 15.51 -9.19 6.22
C ASN A 134 15.36 -8.60 4.81
N TRP A 135 14.13 -8.46 4.32
CA TRP A 135 13.86 -7.87 3.01
C TRP A 135 14.11 -6.36 2.98
N GLN A 136 13.82 -5.64 4.07
CA GLN A 136 14.15 -4.23 4.20
C GLN A 136 15.66 -4.00 4.18
N GLU A 137 16.41 -4.81 4.93
CA GLU A 137 17.88 -4.77 4.96
C GLU A 137 18.46 -5.08 3.57
N ALA A 138 17.98 -6.15 2.92
CA ALA A 138 18.42 -6.53 1.58
C ALA A 138 18.05 -5.51 0.49
N ALA A 139 16.97 -4.74 0.70
CA ALA A 139 16.58 -3.64 -0.17
C ALA A 139 17.36 -2.34 0.08
N GLU A 140 18.27 -2.34 1.07
CA GLU A 140 19.04 -1.16 1.50
C GLU A 140 18.13 0.05 1.76
N LEU A 141 16.89 -0.22 2.23
CA LEU A 141 15.93 0.83 2.49
C LEU A 141 16.38 1.64 3.70
N VAL A 142 16.80 2.87 3.44
CA VAL A 142 16.98 3.86 4.50
C VAL A 142 15.58 4.20 5.03
N ASP A 143 15.33 3.98 6.32
CA ASP A 143 14.09 4.37 6.97
C ASP A 143 13.99 5.91 7.03
N ARG A 144 13.59 6.49 5.89
CA ARG A 144 13.27 7.92 5.73
C ARG A 144 11.78 8.16 5.95
N ASN A 145 11.04 7.18 6.48
CA ASN A 145 9.61 7.31 6.66
C ASN A 145 9.31 8.11 7.93
N PHE A 146 9.19 9.43 7.78
CA PHE A 146 8.68 10.31 8.84
C PHE A 146 7.14 10.34 8.93
N LEU A 147 6.44 9.63 8.02
CA LEU A 147 4.98 9.58 7.96
C LEU A 147 4.46 8.53 8.94
N LEU A 148 3.47 8.91 9.76
CA LEU A 148 2.79 8.00 10.67
C LEU A 148 1.89 7.02 9.88
N ALA A 149 1.55 5.87 10.48
CA ALA A 149 0.66 4.90 9.83
C ALA A 149 -0.70 5.53 9.45
N GLU A 150 -1.17 6.48 10.26
CA GLU A 150 -2.36 7.31 10.04
C GLU A 150 -2.26 8.20 8.78
N ASP A 151 -1.08 8.73 8.46
CA ASP A 151 -0.87 9.61 7.29
C ASP A 151 -0.90 8.84 5.95
N PHE A 152 -0.83 7.51 5.99
CA PHE A 152 -0.90 6.66 4.80
C PHE A 152 -2.35 6.35 4.39
N GLU A 153 -3.32 6.56 5.29
CA GLU A 153 -4.75 6.49 4.96
C GLU A 153 -5.19 7.65 4.04
N ASP A 154 -4.40 8.74 3.96
CA ASP A 154 -4.71 9.91 3.14
C ASP A 154 -4.40 9.72 1.63
N TRP A 155 -3.98 8.51 1.21
CA TRP A 155 -4.08 8.11 -0.20
C TRP A 155 -5.53 7.78 -0.62
N SER A 156 -6.48 7.82 0.31
CA SER A 156 -7.89 7.87 0.00
C SER A 156 -8.35 9.32 -0.13
N ARG A 157 -8.29 9.83 -1.37
CA ARG A 157 -9.03 11.01 -1.87
C ARG A 157 -8.49 12.37 -1.43
N ARG A 158 -7.59 12.95 -2.23
CA ARG A 158 -7.52 14.42 -2.37
C ARG A 158 -8.87 14.92 -2.90
N SER A 159 -9.80 15.17 -1.99
CA SER A 159 -11.02 15.90 -2.32
C SER A 159 -10.61 17.27 -2.84
N ILE A 160 -11.20 17.68 -3.96
CA ILE A 160 -11.00 19.01 -4.58
C ILE A 160 -11.32 20.14 -3.58
N THR A 161 -12.10 19.83 -2.55
CA THR A 161 -12.50 20.75 -1.49
C THR A 161 -11.51 20.87 -0.33
N ASP A 162 -10.46 20.07 -0.28
CA ASP A 162 -9.51 20.06 0.85
C ASP A 162 -8.67 21.35 0.96
N PRO A 163 -8.20 21.96 -0.15
CA PRO A 163 -7.63 23.31 -0.13
C PRO A 163 -8.63 24.36 0.38
N ILE A 164 -9.91 24.22 0.02
CA ILE A 164 -11.00 25.13 0.43
C ILE A 164 -11.31 24.97 1.93
N ARG A 165 -11.27 23.74 2.45
CA ARG A 165 -11.47 23.46 3.88
C ARG A 165 -10.35 24.06 4.72
N ARG A 166 -9.10 23.91 4.29
CA ARG A 166 -7.94 24.53 4.96
C ARG A 166 -8.02 26.06 4.96
N LEU A 167 -8.52 26.66 3.88
CA LEU A 167 -8.80 28.10 3.82
C LEU A 167 -9.92 28.50 4.79
N LYS A 168 -11.01 27.73 4.87
CA LYS A 168 -12.10 27.98 5.83
C LYS A 168 -11.62 27.93 7.27
N TYR A 169 -10.93 26.86 7.68
CA TYR A 169 -10.41 26.74 9.05
C TYR A 169 -9.36 27.80 9.39
N LYS A 170 -8.54 28.24 8.42
CA LYS A 170 -7.62 29.37 8.61
C LYS A 170 -8.36 30.70 8.76
N LEU A 171 -9.48 30.89 8.06
CA LEU A 171 -10.31 32.10 8.18
C LEU A 171 -11.05 32.13 9.53
N ASP A 172 -11.61 30.99 9.94
CA ASP A 172 -12.34 30.86 11.21
C ASP A 172 -11.39 31.13 12.40
N LYS A 173 -10.19 30.52 12.39
CA LYS A 173 -9.18 30.74 13.43
C LYS A 173 -8.64 32.19 13.48
N LYS A 174 -8.58 32.87 12.33
CA LYS A 174 -8.18 34.29 12.25
C LYS A 174 -9.32 35.22 12.70
N THR A 175 -10.56 34.83 12.48
CA THR A 175 -11.75 35.55 12.95
C THR A 175 -11.91 35.44 14.46
N GLU A 176 -11.63 34.26 15.02
CA GLU A 176 -11.62 34.01 16.46
C GLU A 176 -10.54 34.81 17.17
N ALA A 177 -9.28 34.75 16.70
CA ALA A 177 -8.18 35.54 17.27
C ALA A 177 -8.45 37.05 17.24
N LYS A 178 -9.04 37.56 16.14
CA LYS A 178 -9.38 38.98 16.01
C LYS A 178 -10.56 39.42 16.91
N ASN A 179 -11.43 38.49 17.29
CA ASN A 179 -12.51 38.75 18.23
C ASN A 179 -12.04 38.67 19.70
N GLU A 180 -11.00 37.87 19.98
CA GLU A 180 -10.34 37.83 21.29
C GLU A 180 -9.51 39.11 21.53
N GLU A 181 -8.70 39.54 20.55
CA GLU A 181 -7.94 40.81 20.63
C GLU A 181 -8.86 42.03 20.86
N ARG A 182 -10.03 42.07 20.21
CA ARG A 182 -11.02 43.15 20.41
C ARG A 182 -11.73 43.11 21.76
N LYS A 183 -11.77 41.96 22.43
CA LYS A 183 -12.33 41.85 23.78
C LYS A 183 -11.30 42.31 24.82
N GLU A 184 -10.03 41.98 24.62
CA GLU A 184 -8.94 42.42 25.51
C GLU A 184 -8.72 43.94 25.44
N GLU A 185 -8.76 44.55 24.24
CA GLU A 185 -8.66 46.01 24.08
C GLU A 185 -9.85 46.78 24.70
N GLY A 186 -11.01 46.13 24.82
CA GLY A 186 -12.22 46.71 25.42
C GLY A 186 -12.25 46.66 26.95
N GLU A 187 -11.51 45.74 27.57
CA GLU A 187 -11.38 45.62 29.03
C GLU A 187 -10.25 46.50 29.60
N GLU A 188 -9.24 46.86 28.80
CA GLU A 188 -8.14 47.73 29.24
C GLU A 188 -8.49 49.24 29.19
N SER A 189 -9.65 49.59 28.62
CA SER A 189 -10.14 50.99 28.49
C SER A 189 -11.27 51.36 29.47
N ALA A 190 -11.57 50.52 30.47
CA ALA A 190 -12.63 50.72 31.47
C ALA A 190 -12.10 51.02 32.87
#